data_AF-A0A6I4MLQ0-F1
#
_entry.id   AF-A0A6I4MLQ0-F1
#
_cell.length_a   1.000
_cell.length_b   1.000
_cell.length_c   1.000
_cell.angle_alpha   90.00
_cell.angle_beta   90.00
_cell.angle_gamma   90.00
#
_symmetry.space_group_name_H-M   'P 1'
#
loop_
_entity.id
_entity.type
_entity.pdbx_description
1 polymer ?
#
loop_
_entity_poly.entity_id
_entity_poly.type
_entity_poly.pdbx_seq_one_letter_code
_entity_poly.pdbx_strand_id
1 'polypeptide(L)'
;MVRCAAVATGAVTGSTPQTDPCDSQVDGPPVAGIPATYLALYRKAAADYGIPWEILAAVGSIESDHGRSHAPGIHSGENHAGAGGPMQFLAGTWKTYGVDGNHDGRTNRYDPADAIPAAANYLRHNGAPPKMRAALFAYNHSNTYVDDVLNRAHKYKTTPTATTPPNASPPAECTEAAAITAPNTTIAKIIAFAMAQRGKPYVFGATGPDAWDCSSLVQAAYAAAGLTIPRTTFAQWPFGVRILNNQAQPGDLVFFNSGPATSTTTPGHVGLVIGHGQMIAARCSTCHPAIGVETYHRPDWIGTTRPLLRL
;
A
#
# COMPACT_ATOMS: atom_id res chain seq x y z
N MET A 1 2.00 -9.93 77.50
CA MET A 1 2.84 -11.08 77.12
C MET A 1 3.54 -10.75 75.81
N VAL A 2 4.88 -10.85 75.81
CA VAL A 2 5.82 -11.09 74.69
C VAL A 2 5.79 -10.08 73.53
N ARG A 3 6.70 -9.08 73.48
CA ARG A 3 8.11 -9.06 72.96
C ARG A 3 8.18 -9.42 71.46
N CYS A 4 8.99 -8.85 70.57
CA CYS A 4 10.15 -7.94 70.58
C CYS A 4 10.33 -7.49 69.10
N ALA A 5 10.60 -6.20 68.82
CA ALA A 5 11.91 -5.64 68.44
C ALA A 5 12.43 -5.99 67.02
N ALA A 6 12.68 -4.97 66.20
CA ALA A 6 14.02 -4.62 65.70
C ALA A 6 13.96 -3.35 64.82
N VAL A 7 14.90 -2.44 65.07
CA VAL A 7 15.21 -1.24 64.29
C VAL A 7 16.18 -1.61 63.17
N ALA A 8 16.01 -1.05 61.97
CA ALA A 8 17.11 -0.76 61.06
C ALA A 8 16.76 0.42 60.13
N THR A 9 17.58 1.46 60.21
CA THR A 9 17.69 2.55 59.24
C THR A 9 18.23 2.04 57.91
N GLY A 10 17.58 2.39 56.79
CA GLY A 10 18.05 2.09 55.44
C GLY A 10 17.61 3.17 54.47
N ALA A 11 18.56 3.69 53.70
CA ALA A 11 18.38 4.75 52.71
C ALA A 11 17.41 4.35 51.59
N VAL A 12 16.54 5.27 51.16
CA VAL A 12 15.70 5.11 49.97
C VAL A 12 16.43 5.77 48.80
N THR A 13 17.14 4.96 48.02
CA THR A 13 17.59 5.30 46.66
C THR A 13 16.95 4.33 45.67
N GLY A 14 16.38 4.87 44.60
CA GLY A 14 15.82 4.10 43.47
C GLY A 14 14.45 3.51 43.78
N SER A 15 13.44 3.69 42.94
CA SER A 15 13.45 3.03 41.64
C SER A 15 12.50 3.74 40.68
N THR A 16 13.00 3.98 39.47
CA THR A 16 12.23 4.15 38.23
C THR A 16 11.00 3.24 38.20
N PRO A 17 9.85 3.70 37.68
CA PRO A 17 8.66 2.85 37.55
C PRO A 17 9.01 1.62 36.71
N GLN A 18 9.06 0.49 37.39
CA GLN A 18 9.12 -0.83 36.81
C GLN A 18 7.73 -1.08 36.20
N THR A 19 7.64 -1.13 34.88
CA THR A 19 6.41 -1.55 34.21
C THR A 19 6.11 -3.00 34.56
N ASP A 20 4.90 -3.24 35.06
CA ASP A 20 4.41 -4.53 35.51
C ASP A 20 4.50 -5.62 34.42
N PRO A 21 4.98 -6.84 34.74
CA PRO A 21 5.20 -7.91 33.77
C PRO A 21 3.94 -8.75 33.45
N CYS A 22 2.74 -8.21 33.72
CA CYS A 22 1.47 -8.92 33.51
C CYS A 22 0.47 -8.18 32.61
N ASP A 23 0.93 -7.24 31.78
CA ASP A 23 0.17 -6.84 30.60
C ASP A 23 0.75 -7.56 29.38
N SER A 24 -0.03 -8.48 28.81
CA SER A 24 0.44 -9.36 27.73
C SER A 24 0.70 -8.52 26.48
N GLN A 25 1.97 -8.15 26.31
CA GLN A 25 2.53 -7.50 25.12
C GLN A 25 1.96 -8.14 23.84
N VAL A 26 1.14 -7.37 23.12
CA VAL A 26 0.59 -7.71 21.80
C VAL A 26 1.64 -7.55 20.70
N ASP A 27 2.91 -7.70 21.07
CA ASP A 27 4.07 -7.18 20.36
C ASP A 27 4.85 -8.33 19.71
N GLY A 28 4.43 -8.67 18.49
CA GLY A 28 5.33 -9.25 17.51
C GLY A 28 6.31 -8.21 16.95
N PRO A 29 7.29 -8.61 16.13
CA PRO A 29 8.27 -7.66 15.63
C PRO A 29 7.65 -6.67 14.61
N PRO A 30 8.31 -5.54 14.31
CA PRO A 30 7.75 -4.55 13.40
C PRO A 30 7.67 -5.07 11.97
N VAL A 31 6.63 -4.63 11.26
CA VAL A 31 6.34 -5.03 9.88
C VAL A 31 6.60 -3.83 8.98
N ALA A 32 7.49 -4.00 8.00
CA ALA A 32 7.85 -2.93 7.09
C ALA A 32 6.60 -2.34 6.41
N GLY A 33 6.50 -1.01 6.41
CA GLY A 33 5.39 -0.28 5.80
C GLY A 33 4.16 -0.07 6.69
N ILE A 34 4.07 -0.70 7.86
CA ILE A 34 2.97 -0.48 8.82
C ILE A 34 3.45 0.42 9.98
N PRO A 35 2.76 1.53 10.30
CA PRO A 35 3.08 2.31 11.50
C PRO A 35 2.97 1.44 12.75
N ALA A 36 3.92 1.56 13.69
CA ALA A 36 3.95 0.72 14.90
C ALA A 36 2.65 0.82 15.72
N THR A 37 2.07 2.02 15.83
CA THR A 37 0.80 2.27 16.53
C THR A 37 -0.37 1.53 15.86
N TYR A 38 -0.45 1.55 14.53
CA TYR A 38 -1.47 0.80 13.78
C TYR A 38 -1.26 -0.71 13.87
N LEU A 39 -0.01 -1.19 13.83
CA LEU A 39 0.31 -2.61 13.94
C LEU A 39 -0.14 -3.17 15.30
N ALA A 40 0.11 -2.44 16.40
CA ALA A 40 -0.36 -2.82 17.73
C ALA A 40 -1.89 -2.91 17.78
N LEU A 41 -2.60 -1.93 17.21
CA LEU A 41 -4.06 -1.94 17.13
C LEU A 41 -4.61 -3.09 16.28
N TYR A 42 -3.97 -3.41 15.14
CA TYR A 42 -4.37 -4.55 14.32
C TYR A 42 -4.22 -5.88 15.06
N ARG A 43 -3.12 -6.07 15.80
CA ARG A 43 -2.90 -7.29 16.57
C ARG A 43 -3.83 -7.41 17.76
N LYS A 44 -4.09 -6.30 18.45
CA LYS A 44 -5.05 -6.27 19.55
C LYS A 44 -6.46 -6.64 19.06
N ALA A 45 -6.94 -5.97 18.01
CA ALA A 45 -8.23 -6.28 17.41
C ALA A 45 -8.29 -7.70 16.85
N ALA A 46 -7.18 -8.23 16.32
CA ALA A 46 -7.10 -9.61 15.87
C ALA A 46 -7.31 -10.62 17.01
N ALA A 47 -6.69 -10.39 18.17
CA ALA A 47 -6.86 -11.21 19.35
C ALA A 47 -8.31 -11.15 19.88
N ASP A 48 -8.85 -9.93 20.00
CA ASP A 48 -10.20 -9.69 20.56
C ASP A 48 -11.31 -10.30 19.66
N TYR A 49 -11.16 -10.20 18.34
CA TYR A 49 -12.20 -10.59 17.38
C TYR A 49 -11.91 -11.87 16.61
N GLY A 50 -10.75 -12.50 16.77
CA GLY A 50 -10.40 -13.74 16.06
C GLY A 50 -10.26 -13.56 14.54
N ILE A 51 -9.90 -12.35 14.09
CA ILE A 51 -9.63 -12.01 12.69
C ILE A 51 -8.11 -11.93 12.51
N PRO A 52 -7.48 -12.49 11.47
CA PRO A 52 -6.04 -12.34 11.27
C PRO A 52 -5.62 -10.87 11.18
N TRP A 53 -4.59 -10.46 11.94
CA TRP A 53 -4.14 -9.06 11.97
C TRP A 53 -3.67 -8.58 10.59
N GLU A 54 -3.16 -9.50 9.75
CA GLU A 54 -2.75 -9.21 8.38
C GLU A 54 -3.93 -8.77 7.50
N ILE A 55 -5.13 -9.29 7.77
CA ILE A 55 -6.36 -8.90 7.06
C ILE A 55 -6.77 -7.49 7.48
N LEU A 56 -6.75 -7.19 8.77
CA LEU A 56 -7.08 -5.85 9.28
C LEU A 56 -6.07 -4.80 8.78
N ALA A 57 -4.78 -5.16 8.78
CA ALA A 57 -3.72 -4.35 8.21
C ALA A 57 -3.90 -4.14 6.70
N ALA A 58 -4.29 -5.18 5.96
CA ALA A 58 -4.52 -5.09 4.53
C ALA A 58 -5.70 -4.17 4.17
N VAL A 59 -6.81 -4.27 4.91
CA VAL A 59 -7.93 -3.33 4.80
C VAL A 59 -7.44 -1.90 5.07
N GLY A 60 -6.81 -1.64 6.21
CA GLY A 60 -6.34 -0.28 6.52
C GLY A 60 -5.27 0.25 5.55
N SER A 61 -4.46 -0.61 4.96
CA SER A 61 -3.53 -0.23 3.88
C SER A 61 -4.27 0.23 2.62
N ILE A 62 -5.28 -0.52 2.19
CA ILE A 62 -6.07 -0.23 0.99
C ILE A 62 -6.94 1.01 1.19
N GLU A 63 -7.55 1.14 2.36
CA GLU A 63 -8.50 2.22 2.65
C GLU A 63 -7.82 3.57 2.87
N SER A 64 -6.61 3.60 3.48
CA SER A 64 -6.02 4.88 3.90
C SER A 64 -4.50 4.90 4.02
N ASP A 65 -3.80 3.86 3.55
CA ASP A 65 -2.37 3.68 3.85
C ASP A 65 -2.10 3.71 5.37
N HIS A 66 -2.88 2.96 6.14
CA HIS A 66 -2.83 2.96 7.61
C HIS A 66 -3.02 4.36 8.22
N GLY A 67 -3.97 5.11 7.67
CA GLY A 67 -4.29 6.47 8.09
C GLY A 67 -3.28 7.54 7.67
N ARG A 68 -2.29 7.23 6.82
CA ARG A 68 -1.30 8.22 6.38
C ARG A 68 -1.74 9.03 5.16
N SER A 69 -2.72 8.54 4.41
CA SER A 69 -3.19 9.21 3.20
C SER A 69 -3.95 10.50 3.55
N HIS A 70 -3.67 11.57 2.79
CA HIS A 70 -4.36 12.86 2.90
C HIS A 70 -5.62 12.95 2.03
N ALA A 71 -6.12 11.82 1.51
CA ALA A 71 -7.34 11.81 0.72
C ALA A 71 -8.57 12.25 1.56
N PRO A 72 -9.60 12.82 0.92
CA PRO A 72 -10.82 13.24 1.61
C PRO A 72 -11.43 12.11 2.44
N GLY A 73 -11.94 12.45 3.63
CA GLY A 73 -12.61 11.50 4.51
C GLY A 73 -11.71 10.76 5.49
N ILE A 74 -10.38 10.76 5.34
CA ILE A 74 -9.50 9.93 6.19
C ILE A 74 -9.33 10.53 7.59
N HIS A 75 -9.02 11.82 7.68
CA HIS A 75 -8.78 12.51 8.96
C HIS A 75 -9.96 13.36 9.44
N SER A 76 -10.83 13.76 8.52
CA SER A 76 -12.05 14.52 8.80
C SER A 76 -12.96 14.50 7.57
N GLY A 77 -14.23 14.88 7.76
CA GLY A 77 -15.23 14.90 6.68
C GLY A 77 -15.45 13.51 6.07
N GLU A 78 -16.01 13.47 4.87
CA GLU A 78 -16.30 12.22 4.17
C GLU A 78 -15.74 12.29 2.75
N ASN A 79 -15.46 11.13 2.17
CA ASN A 79 -15.19 11.03 0.74
C ASN A 79 -16.51 11.12 -0.05
N HIS A 80 -16.43 11.09 -1.39
CA HIS A 80 -17.59 11.17 -2.29
C HIS A 80 -18.65 10.05 -2.10
N ALA A 81 -18.28 8.93 -1.47
CA ALA A 81 -19.17 7.83 -1.14
C ALA A 81 -19.79 7.96 0.27
N GLY A 82 -19.42 8.98 1.05
CA GLY A 82 -19.86 9.15 2.45
C GLY A 82 -19.01 8.37 3.46
N ALA A 83 -17.85 7.85 3.06
CA ALA A 83 -16.96 7.10 3.93
C ALA A 83 -15.98 8.00 4.67
N GLY A 84 -15.73 7.67 5.95
CA GLY A 84 -14.88 8.44 6.85
C GLY A 84 -13.99 7.57 7.74
N GLY A 85 -12.85 8.13 8.15
CA GLY A 85 -11.89 7.49 9.05
C GLY A 85 -10.83 6.64 8.35
N PRO A 86 -9.83 6.13 9.10
CA PRO A 86 -8.74 5.33 8.55
C PRO A 86 -9.18 3.97 8.00
N MET A 87 -10.37 3.49 8.37
CA MET A 87 -10.97 2.28 7.82
C MET A 87 -12.13 2.58 6.84
N GLN A 88 -12.33 3.85 6.48
CA GLN A 88 -13.30 4.34 5.48
C GLN A 88 -14.73 3.80 5.68
N PHE A 89 -15.27 3.95 6.89
CA PHE A 89 -16.64 3.55 7.18
C PHE A 89 -17.67 4.54 6.66
N LEU A 90 -18.71 4.02 6.00
CA LEU A 90 -19.96 4.76 5.79
C LEU A 90 -20.64 5.05 7.14
N ALA A 91 -21.30 6.21 7.27
CA ALA A 91 -21.98 6.60 8.51
C ALA A 91 -23.01 5.56 9.00
N GLY A 92 -23.77 4.95 8.08
CA GLY A 92 -24.75 3.90 8.41
C GLY A 92 -24.08 2.63 8.95
N THR A 93 -22.96 2.22 8.36
CA THR A 93 -22.16 1.08 8.84
C THR A 93 -21.55 1.37 10.20
N TRP A 94 -21.03 2.59 10.41
CA TRP A 94 -20.48 3.02 11.69
C TRP A 94 -21.51 2.96 12.82
N LYS A 95 -22.74 3.40 12.56
CA LYS A 95 -23.83 3.36 13.54
C LYS A 95 -24.11 1.93 14.06
N THR A 96 -23.92 0.92 13.22
CA THR A 96 -24.22 -0.48 13.55
C THR A 96 -23.01 -1.22 14.14
N TYR A 97 -21.81 -0.93 13.63
CA TYR A 97 -20.61 -1.73 13.90
C TYR A 97 -19.49 -0.99 14.63
N GLY A 98 -19.62 0.32 14.80
CA GLY A 98 -18.69 1.13 15.59
C GLY A 98 -18.62 0.64 17.03
N VAL A 99 -17.42 0.58 17.58
CA VAL A 99 -17.14 0.12 18.94
C VAL A 99 -16.19 1.10 19.62
N ASP A 100 -16.34 1.23 20.93
CA ASP A 100 -15.41 1.96 21.79
C ASP A 100 -14.26 0.99 22.13
N GLY A 101 -13.24 0.98 21.27
CA GLY A 101 -12.20 -0.04 21.23
C GLY A 101 -11.09 0.19 22.25
N ASN A 102 -10.92 1.44 22.70
CA ASN A 102 -9.99 1.84 23.75
C ASN A 102 -10.67 2.05 25.12
N HIS A 103 -12.00 1.95 25.19
CA HIS A 103 -12.81 2.15 26.39
C HIS A 103 -12.72 3.56 26.98
N ASP A 104 -12.62 4.58 26.12
CA ASP A 104 -12.59 5.98 26.53
C ASP A 104 -13.98 6.60 26.74
N GLY A 105 -15.04 5.82 26.49
CA GLY A 105 -16.44 6.21 26.65
C GLY A 105 -17.05 6.85 25.40
N ARG A 106 -16.36 6.84 24.26
CA ARG A 106 -16.84 7.39 22.98
C ARG A 106 -16.63 6.38 21.85
N THR A 107 -17.42 6.52 20.80
CA THR A 107 -17.15 5.84 19.52
C THR A 107 -16.83 6.89 18.46
N ASN A 108 -15.63 6.82 17.89
CA ASN A 108 -15.15 7.77 16.91
C ASN A 108 -14.58 7.08 15.66
N ARG A 109 -15.25 7.25 14.52
CA ARG A 109 -14.81 6.63 13.26
C ARG A 109 -13.44 7.10 12.78
N TYR A 110 -12.96 8.24 13.26
CA TYR A 110 -11.64 8.78 12.90
C TYR A 110 -10.54 8.38 13.89
N ASP A 111 -10.89 7.83 15.05
CA ASP A 111 -9.91 7.26 15.97
C ASP A 111 -9.55 5.85 15.48
N PRO A 112 -8.29 5.56 15.11
CA PRO A 112 -7.89 4.22 14.73
C PRO A 112 -8.12 3.18 15.84
N ALA A 113 -8.11 3.58 17.12
CA ALA A 113 -8.35 2.68 18.24
C ALA A 113 -9.80 2.19 18.31
N ASP A 114 -10.74 2.89 17.68
CA ASP A 114 -12.14 2.48 17.51
C ASP A 114 -12.40 1.89 16.11
N ALA A 115 -11.83 2.53 15.08
CA ALA A 115 -12.09 2.17 13.69
C ALA A 115 -11.55 0.77 13.34
N ILE A 116 -10.39 0.39 13.85
CA ILE A 116 -9.79 -0.92 13.60
C ILE A 116 -10.60 -2.07 14.24
N PRO A 117 -10.96 -2.02 15.54
CA PRO A 117 -11.84 -3.04 16.12
C PRO A 117 -13.25 -3.01 15.53
N ALA A 118 -13.77 -1.85 15.09
CA ALA A 118 -15.04 -1.80 14.35
C ALA A 118 -14.96 -2.58 13.01
N ALA A 119 -13.82 -2.51 12.30
CA ALA A 119 -13.60 -3.31 11.09
C ALA A 119 -13.53 -4.81 11.40
N ALA A 120 -12.88 -5.18 12.50
CA ALA A 120 -12.84 -6.56 12.96
C ALA A 120 -14.23 -7.09 13.36
N ASN A 121 -15.02 -6.27 14.07
CA ASN A 121 -16.41 -6.54 14.43
C ASN A 121 -17.28 -6.75 13.18
N TYR A 122 -17.17 -5.86 12.19
CA TYR A 122 -17.88 -5.96 10.92
C TYR A 122 -17.56 -7.25 10.18
N LEU A 123 -16.27 -7.60 10.05
CA LEU A 123 -15.85 -8.81 9.34
C LEU A 123 -16.32 -10.08 10.06
N ARG A 124 -16.21 -10.13 11.40
CA ARG A 124 -16.73 -11.24 12.21
C ARG A 124 -18.23 -11.41 12.03
N HIS A 125 -18.99 -10.32 12.11
CA HIS A 125 -20.43 -10.34 11.92
C HIS A 125 -20.83 -10.92 10.55
N ASN A 126 -20.07 -10.60 9.50
CA ASN A 126 -20.27 -11.12 8.15
C ASN A 126 -19.65 -12.52 7.93
N GLY A 127 -19.26 -13.21 9.00
CA GLY A 127 -18.88 -14.62 8.98
C GLY A 127 -17.40 -14.91 8.78
N ALA A 128 -16.51 -13.91 8.89
CA ALA A 128 -15.08 -14.18 9.02
C ALA A 128 -14.75 -14.81 10.40
N PRO A 129 -13.71 -15.66 10.51
CA PRO A 129 -12.82 -16.09 9.43
C PRO A 129 -13.35 -17.16 8.45
N PRO A 130 -14.32 -18.06 8.75
CA PRO A 130 -14.71 -19.13 7.83
C PRO A 130 -15.19 -18.64 6.45
N LYS A 131 -15.83 -17.46 6.40
CA LYS A 131 -16.35 -16.83 5.19
C LYS A 131 -15.60 -15.55 4.84
N MET A 132 -14.28 -15.53 5.01
CA MET A 132 -13.44 -14.33 4.84
C MET A 132 -13.71 -13.57 3.52
N ARG A 133 -13.77 -14.26 2.38
CA ARG A 133 -14.05 -13.62 1.09
C ARG A 133 -15.42 -12.93 1.04
N ALA A 134 -16.45 -13.58 1.59
CA ALA A 134 -17.80 -13.00 1.62
C ALA A 134 -17.88 -11.80 2.58
N ALA A 135 -17.18 -11.87 3.72
CA ALA A 135 -17.10 -10.76 4.67
C ALA A 135 -16.37 -9.53 4.09
N LEU A 136 -15.27 -9.76 3.37
CA LEU A 136 -14.57 -8.69 2.64
C LEU A 136 -15.38 -8.15 1.47
N PHE A 137 -16.18 -9.00 0.81
CA PHE A 137 -17.11 -8.54 -0.23
C PHE A 137 -18.23 -7.71 0.38
N ALA A 138 -18.77 -8.06 1.56
CA ALA A 138 -19.75 -7.20 2.24
C ALA A 138 -19.16 -5.82 2.57
N TYR A 139 -17.87 -5.77 2.91
CA TYR A 139 -17.18 -4.53 3.28
C TYR A 139 -17.17 -3.48 2.15
N ASN A 140 -16.83 -3.88 0.91
CA ASN A 140 -16.63 -2.94 -0.22
C ASN A 140 -17.46 -3.27 -1.49
N HIS A 141 -18.15 -4.41 -1.51
CA HIS A 141 -18.94 -4.94 -2.64
C HIS A 141 -18.14 -5.14 -3.95
N SER A 142 -16.83 -5.36 -3.82
CA SER A 142 -15.92 -5.56 -4.95
C SER A 142 -15.11 -6.83 -4.77
N ASN A 143 -15.20 -7.75 -5.74
CA ASN A 143 -14.34 -8.95 -5.75
C ASN A 143 -12.85 -8.57 -5.90
N THR A 144 -12.56 -7.48 -6.59
CA THR A 144 -11.19 -6.94 -6.70
C THR A 144 -10.68 -6.48 -5.34
N TYR A 145 -11.50 -5.80 -4.54
CA TYR A 145 -11.14 -5.42 -3.18
C TYR A 145 -10.85 -6.64 -2.30
N VAL A 146 -11.67 -7.69 -2.41
CA VAL A 146 -11.43 -8.97 -1.70
C VAL A 146 -10.07 -9.55 -2.04
N ASP A 147 -9.74 -9.61 -3.33
CA ASP A 147 -8.46 -10.16 -3.80
C ASP A 147 -7.28 -9.28 -3.36
N ASP A 148 -7.41 -7.96 -3.42
CA ASP A 148 -6.38 -7.02 -2.98
C ASP A 148 -6.09 -7.15 -1.49
N VAL A 149 -7.13 -7.27 -0.65
CA VAL A 149 -6.99 -7.47 0.80
C VAL A 149 -6.27 -8.79 1.08
N LEU A 150 -6.71 -9.89 0.48
CA LEU A 150 -6.11 -11.21 0.72
C LEU A 150 -4.65 -11.28 0.25
N ASN A 151 -4.35 -10.70 -0.92
CA ASN A 151 -3.00 -10.65 -1.45
C ASN A 151 -2.08 -9.78 -0.58
N ARG A 152 -2.58 -8.65 -0.06
CA ARG A 152 -1.80 -7.80 0.85
C ARG A 152 -1.59 -8.49 2.21
N ALA A 153 -2.60 -9.16 2.74
CA ALA A 153 -2.50 -9.94 3.97
C ALA A 153 -1.46 -11.06 3.84
N HIS A 154 -1.43 -11.76 2.71
CA HIS A 154 -0.39 -12.75 2.42
C HIS A 154 1.02 -12.13 2.44
N LYS A 155 1.19 -10.93 1.87
CA LYS A 155 2.48 -10.22 1.89
C LYS A 155 2.93 -9.88 3.32
N TYR A 156 2.03 -9.41 4.17
CA TYR A 156 2.37 -9.13 5.58
C TYR A 156 2.78 -10.40 6.34
N LYS A 157 2.15 -11.53 6.02
CA LYS A 157 2.49 -12.83 6.61
C LYS A 157 3.88 -13.34 6.17
N THR A 158 4.30 -13.03 4.95
CA THR A 158 5.56 -13.52 4.38
C THR A 158 6.72 -12.51 4.45
N THR A 159 6.48 -11.29 4.96
CA THR A 159 7.53 -10.27 5.08
C THR A 159 8.41 -10.57 6.30
N PRO A 160 9.74 -10.71 6.15
CA PRO A 160 10.63 -10.86 7.28
C PRO A 160 10.49 -9.67 8.22
N THR A 161 10.14 -9.96 9.46
CA THR A 161 9.98 -8.98 10.53
C THR A 161 11.27 -8.20 10.73
N ALA A 162 11.19 -6.87 10.59
CA ALA A 162 12.37 -6.02 10.64
C ALA A 162 12.97 -6.06 12.06
N THR A 163 14.18 -6.56 12.21
CA THR A 163 14.92 -6.43 13.46
C THR A 163 15.61 -5.07 13.46
N THR A 164 15.08 -4.10 14.23
CA THR A 164 15.71 -2.80 14.44
C THR A 164 16.90 -2.94 15.40
N PRO A 165 17.96 -2.13 15.26
CA PRO A 165 18.42 -1.33 16.40
C PRO A 165 18.43 0.19 16.10
N PRO A 166 18.33 1.05 17.13
CA PRO A 166 18.07 2.48 17.00
C PRO A 166 19.34 3.35 16.88
N ASN A 167 19.14 4.55 16.31
CA ASN A 167 19.94 5.80 16.35
C ASN A 167 21.06 6.09 15.31
N ALA A 168 20.80 7.17 14.55
CA ALA A 168 21.66 8.29 14.08
C ALA A 168 22.92 8.06 13.18
N SER A 169 22.73 8.34 11.86
CA SER A 169 23.57 9.07 10.84
C SER A 169 25.08 8.76 10.62
N PRO A 170 25.70 9.17 9.48
CA PRO A 170 25.66 8.60 8.12
C PRO A 170 27.12 8.31 7.58
N PRO A 171 27.37 8.28 6.25
CA PRO A 171 27.43 7.13 5.36
C PRO A 171 28.87 6.61 5.09
N ALA A 172 29.03 5.33 4.77
CA ALA A 172 30.22 4.82 4.08
C ALA A 172 29.87 3.60 3.21
N GLU A 173 30.41 3.59 2.01
CA GLU A 173 30.08 2.73 0.88
C GLU A 173 30.79 1.35 0.88
N CYS A 174 30.30 0.47 -0.03
CA CYS A 174 30.98 -0.63 -0.75
C CYS A 174 31.46 -1.86 0.06
N THR A 175 31.18 -3.14 -0.28
CA THR A 175 31.09 -3.89 -1.56
C THR A 175 30.17 -5.14 -1.39
N GLU A 176 29.19 -5.43 -2.26
CA GLU A 176 29.20 -6.27 -3.51
C GLU A 176 29.30 -7.80 -3.25
N ALA A 177 28.58 -8.75 -3.86
CA ALA A 177 27.72 -8.80 -5.06
C ALA A 177 26.82 -10.05 -5.04
N ALA A 178 25.67 -9.99 -5.73
CA ALA A 178 25.24 -11.08 -6.61
C ALA A 178 24.60 -10.45 -7.87
N ALA A 179 25.23 -10.73 -9.01
CA ALA A 179 25.14 -10.06 -10.30
C ALA A 179 23.77 -10.06 -11.02
N ILE A 180 23.41 -8.91 -11.63
CA ILE A 180 23.00 -8.76 -13.04
C ILE A 180 23.57 -7.42 -13.57
N THR A 181 24.29 -7.46 -14.69
CA THR A 181 25.17 -6.40 -15.22
C THR A 181 24.44 -5.40 -16.16
N ALA A 182 24.51 -4.11 -15.78
CA ALA A 182 24.18 -2.85 -16.50
C ALA A 182 22.72 -2.50 -16.91
N PRO A 183 22.16 -1.39 -16.38
CA PRO A 183 22.30 -1.00 -14.99
C PRO A 183 20.93 -0.74 -14.36
N ASN A 184 20.77 -1.20 -13.12
CA ASN A 184 19.70 -0.74 -12.24
C ASN A 184 19.62 0.81 -12.19
N THR A 185 20.70 1.55 -12.49
CA THR A 185 20.72 3.01 -12.52
C THR A 185 19.96 3.60 -13.71
N THR A 186 19.97 2.98 -14.89
CA THR A 186 19.15 3.41 -16.05
C THR A 186 17.69 3.16 -15.73
N ILE A 187 17.34 1.96 -15.29
CA ILE A 187 15.96 1.61 -14.90
C ILE A 187 15.49 2.51 -13.75
N ALA A 188 16.34 2.79 -12.77
CA ALA A 188 16.04 3.70 -11.67
C ALA A 188 15.82 5.13 -12.15
N LYS A 189 16.58 5.64 -13.13
CA LYS A 189 16.32 6.96 -13.74
C LYS A 189 14.97 7.02 -14.45
N ILE A 190 14.63 5.99 -15.22
CA ILE A 190 13.34 5.88 -15.92
C ILE A 190 12.20 5.92 -14.90
N ILE A 191 12.26 5.03 -13.89
CA ILE A 191 11.23 4.93 -12.86
C ILE A 191 11.17 6.20 -12.01
N ALA A 192 12.30 6.76 -11.60
CA ALA A 192 12.34 7.98 -10.79
C ALA A 192 11.71 9.17 -11.52
N PHE A 193 11.99 9.33 -12.82
CA PHE A 193 11.36 10.37 -13.62
C PHE A 193 9.83 10.20 -13.64
N ALA A 194 9.34 8.99 -13.94
CA ALA A 194 7.91 8.72 -14.01
C ALA A 194 7.24 8.94 -12.66
N MET A 195 7.84 8.45 -11.57
CA MET A 195 7.34 8.59 -10.20
C MET A 195 7.26 10.05 -9.74
N ALA A 196 8.16 10.91 -10.22
CA ALA A 196 8.12 12.34 -9.96
C ALA A 196 6.94 13.07 -10.65
N GLN A 197 6.26 12.44 -11.62
CA GLN A 197 5.11 13.02 -12.30
C GLN A 197 3.77 12.72 -11.60
N ARG A 198 3.78 11.93 -10.52
CA ARG A 198 2.56 11.56 -9.79
C ARG A 198 1.77 12.80 -9.36
N GLY A 199 0.46 12.72 -9.50
CA GLY A 199 -0.46 13.81 -9.16
C GLY A 199 -0.62 14.89 -10.23
N LYS A 200 0.26 14.95 -11.24
CA LYS A 200 0.04 15.85 -12.39
C LYS A 200 -1.19 15.42 -13.20
N PRO A 201 -1.84 16.36 -13.92
CA PRO A 201 -2.98 16.04 -14.77
C PRO A 201 -2.64 15.08 -15.90
N TYR A 202 -3.63 14.27 -16.27
CA TYR A 202 -3.66 13.58 -17.56
C TYR A 202 -4.31 14.49 -18.61
N VAL A 203 -3.63 14.72 -19.73
CA VAL A 203 -4.17 15.44 -20.89
C VAL A 203 -3.81 14.67 -22.14
N PHE A 204 -4.81 14.24 -22.92
CA PHE A 204 -4.61 13.50 -24.16
C PHE A 204 -3.73 14.30 -25.14
N GLY A 205 -2.64 13.70 -25.61
CA GLY A 205 -1.69 14.35 -26.54
C GLY A 205 -0.60 15.18 -25.86
N ALA A 206 -0.68 15.45 -24.56
CA ALA A 206 0.34 16.24 -23.85
C ALA A 206 1.71 15.56 -23.86
N THR A 207 2.78 16.36 -23.74
CA THR A 207 4.18 15.89 -23.78
C THR A 207 5.03 16.45 -22.63
N GLY A 208 4.38 16.85 -21.53
CA GLY A 208 5.03 17.47 -20.38
C GLY A 208 5.35 18.96 -20.55
N PRO A 209 5.94 19.59 -19.52
CA PRO A 209 6.22 19.00 -18.21
C PRO A 209 5.00 19.03 -17.26
N ASP A 210 3.98 19.84 -17.54
CA ASP A 210 2.88 20.12 -16.60
C ASP A 210 1.77 19.08 -16.63
N ALA A 211 1.60 18.39 -17.76
CA ALA A 211 0.65 17.29 -17.94
C ALA A 211 1.20 16.23 -18.90
N TRP A 212 0.70 15.01 -18.77
CA TRP A 212 1.16 13.88 -19.58
C TRP A 212 -0.02 13.07 -20.12
N ASP A 213 0.17 12.43 -21.27
CA ASP A 213 -0.63 11.26 -21.65
C ASP A 213 0.15 9.96 -21.37
N CYS A 214 -0.51 8.81 -21.58
CA CYS A 214 0.05 7.50 -21.24
C CYS A 214 1.41 7.23 -21.90
N SER A 215 1.54 7.50 -23.20
CA SER A 215 2.74 7.16 -23.96
C SER A 215 3.84 8.23 -23.86
N SER A 216 3.49 9.51 -23.69
CA SER A 216 4.45 10.59 -23.45
C SER A 216 5.11 10.52 -22.08
N LEU A 217 4.39 10.10 -21.03
CA LEU A 217 4.97 9.88 -19.70
C LEU A 217 6.11 8.85 -19.78
N VAL A 218 5.84 7.72 -20.44
CA VAL A 218 6.82 6.65 -20.64
C VAL A 218 7.95 7.11 -21.55
N GLN A 219 7.65 7.82 -22.64
CA GLN A 219 8.67 8.37 -23.54
C GLN A 219 9.64 9.29 -22.80
N ALA A 220 9.12 10.22 -22.00
CA ALA A 220 9.95 11.15 -21.25
C ALA A 220 10.74 10.45 -20.12
N ALA A 221 10.19 9.40 -19.50
CA ALA A 221 10.91 8.57 -18.55
C ALA A 221 12.14 7.91 -19.18
N TYR A 222 12.01 7.36 -20.39
CA TYR A 222 13.15 6.82 -21.14
C TYR A 222 14.13 7.91 -21.57
N ALA A 223 13.63 9.07 -22.01
CA ALA A 223 14.46 10.20 -22.40
C ALA A 223 15.31 10.74 -21.23
N ALA A 224 14.77 10.74 -20.01
CA ALA A 224 15.50 11.12 -18.80
C ALA A 224 16.70 10.20 -18.49
N ALA A 225 16.68 8.98 -19.04
CA ALA A 225 17.81 8.05 -18.98
C ALA A 225 18.68 8.07 -20.25
N GLY A 226 18.46 9.01 -21.17
CA GLY A 226 19.20 9.13 -22.43
C GLY A 226 18.73 8.18 -23.53
N LEU A 227 17.56 7.56 -23.38
CA LEU A 227 17.03 6.55 -24.30
C LEU A 227 15.86 7.10 -25.10
N THR A 228 15.79 6.75 -26.39
CA THR A 228 14.71 7.21 -27.28
C THR A 228 13.76 6.06 -27.57
N ILE A 229 12.48 6.25 -27.26
CA ILE A 229 11.39 5.35 -27.66
C ILE A 229 10.32 6.13 -28.46
N PRO A 230 9.50 5.44 -29.29
CA PRO A 230 8.46 6.08 -30.09
C PRO A 230 7.44 6.83 -29.24
N ARG A 231 6.82 7.86 -29.83
CA ARG A 231 5.88 8.75 -29.12
C ARG A 231 4.56 8.09 -28.73
N THR A 232 4.06 7.17 -29.54
CA THR A 232 2.67 6.70 -29.43
C THR A 232 2.59 5.28 -28.90
N THR A 233 1.51 4.96 -28.17
CA THR A 233 1.25 3.63 -27.61
C THR A 233 1.35 2.51 -28.66
N PHE A 234 0.79 2.74 -29.85
CA PHE A 234 0.82 1.78 -30.95
C PHE A 234 2.22 1.58 -31.54
N ALA A 235 3.09 2.59 -31.50
CA ALA A 235 4.48 2.46 -31.92
C ALA A 235 5.38 1.90 -30.82
N GLN A 236 5.07 2.15 -29.55
CA GLN A 236 5.76 1.56 -28.39
C GLN A 236 5.48 0.07 -28.24
N TRP A 237 4.28 -0.39 -28.61
CA TRP A 237 3.88 -1.79 -28.49
C TRP A 237 4.84 -2.78 -29.17
N PRO A 238 5.20 -2.60 -30.45
CA PRO A 238 6.22 -3.44 -31.11
C PRO A 238 7.66 -2.96 -30.85
N PHE A 239 7.88 -1.89 -30.08
CA PHE A 239 9.22 -1.33 -29.84
C PHE A 239 9.92 -2.05 -28.70
N GLY A 240 10.50 -3.20 -29.02
CA GLY A 240 11.24 -4.03 -28.07
C GLY A 240 10.99 -5.50 -28.28
N VAL A 241 11.45 -6.30 -27.33
CA VAL A 241 11.17 -7.74 -27.29
C VAL A 241 9.88 -7.97 -26.52
N ARG A 242 8.96 -8.80 -27.03
CA ARG A 242 7.77 -9.22 -26.28
C ARG A 242 8.17 -10.16 -25.16
N ILE A 243 7.62 -9.92 -23.97
CA ILE A 243 7.87 -10.69 -22.75
C ILE A 243 6.59 -11.38 -22.32
N LEU A 244 6.70 -12.60 -21.80
CA LEU A 244 5.56 -13.27 -21.19
C LEU A 244 5.07 -12.45 -19.98
N ASN A 245 3.76 -12.37 -19.79
CA ASN A 245 3.16 -11.50 -18.76
C ASN A 245 3.67 -11.81 -17.33
N ASN A 246 4.06 -13.04 -17.03
CA ASN A 246 4.67 -13.41 -15.75
C ASN A 246 6.17 -13.08 -15.61
N GLN A 247 6.80 -12.51 -16.64
CA GLN A 247 8.22 -12.19 -16.70
C GLN A 247 8.49 -10.68 -16.81
N ALA A 248 7.46 -9.85 -16.64
CA ALA A 248 7.58 -8.40 -16.61
C ALA A 248 8.57 -7.96 -15.51
N GLN A 249 9.52 -7.10 -15.87
CA GLN A 249 10.56 -6.56 -15.00
C GLN A 249 10.42 -5.04 -14.92
N PRO A 250 10.93 -4.39 -13.85
CA PRO A 250 11.05 -2.94 -13.79
C PRO A 250 11.71 -2.37 -15.05
N GLY A 251 11.08 -1.35 -15.64
CA GLY A 251 11.47 -0.80 -16.93
C GLY A 251 10.71 -1.41 -18.12
N ASP A 252 9.98 -2.52 -17.99
CA ASP A 252 9.13 -3.01 -19.07
C ASP A 252 7.89 -2.13 -19.28
N LEU A 253 7.27 -2.26 -20.45
CA LEU A 253 6.03 -1.58 -20.80
C LEU A 253 4.90 -2.60 -20.88
N VAL A 254 3.79 -2.30 -20.21
CA VAL A 254 2.57 -3.12 -20.20
C VAL A 254 1.47 -2.39 -20.94
N PHE A 255 0.75 -3.12 -21.80
CA PHE A 255 -0.19 -2.55 -22.76
C PHE A 255 -1.60 -3.09 -22.56
N PHE A 256 -2.60 -2.23 -22.72
CA PHE A 256 -3.98 -2.56 -22.41
C PHE A 256 -4.93 -2.22 -23.55
N ASN A 257 -5.97 -3.05 -23.65
CA ASN A 257 -7.10 -2.86 -24.54
C ASN A 257 -8.09 -1.87 -23.92
N SER A 258 -7.66 -0.63 -23.69
CA SER A 258 -8.45 0.40 -23.03
C SER A 258 -8.69 1.61 -23.93
N GLY A 259 -9.96 1.91 -24.23
CA GLY A 259 -10.36 3.10 -24.97
C GLY A 259 -11.18 2.77 -26.23
N PRO A 260 -11.71 3.79 -26.92
CA PRO A 260 -12.43 3.59 -28.17
C PRO A 260 -11.48 3.09 -29.27
N ALA A 261 -11.97 2.16 -30.10
CA ALA A 261 -11.25 1.58 -31.24
C ALA A 261 -9.93 0.84 -30.90
N THR A 262 -9.81 0.27 -29.71
CA THR A 262 -8.65 -0.53 -29.28
C THR A 262 -8.88 -2.03 -29.49
N SER A 263 -7.79 -2.79 -29.63
CA SER A 263 -7.82 -4.24 -29.75
C SER A 263 -6.56 -4.88 -29.16
N THR A 264 -6.49 -6.21 -29.14
CA THR A 264 -5.28 -6.97 -28.75
C THR A 264 -4.07 -6.72 -29.66
N THR A 265 -4.25 -6.11 -30.83
CA THR A 265 -3.17 -5.71 -31.73
C THR A 265 -2.96 -4.20 -31.78
N THR A 266 -3.91 -3.41 -31.26
CA THR A 266 -3.90 -1.94 -31.23
C THR A 266 -4.19 -1.45 -29.81
N PRO A 267 -3.18 -1.46 -28.91
CA PRO A 267 -3.38 -1.06 -27.52
C PRO A 267 -3.71 0.42 -27.39
N GLY A 268 -4.63 0.76 -26.49
CA GLY A 268 -5.02 2.15 -26.21
C GLY A 268 -4.33 2.77 -25.00
N HIS A 269 -3.75 1.92 -24.14
CA HIS A 269 -3.08 2.40 -22.93
C HIS A 269 -1.76 1.66 -22.70
N VAL A 270 -0.80 2.36 -22.09
CA VAL A 270 0.51 1.85 -21.72
C VAL A 270 0.86 2.34 -20.32
N GLY A 271 1.52 1.48 -19.55
CA GLY A 271 2.16 1.84 -18.30
C GLY A 271 3.59 1.34 -18.24
N LEU A 272 4.40 1.99 -17.39
CA LEU A 272 5.78 1.61 -17.12
C LEU A 272 5.82 0.71 -15.89
N VAL A 273 6.31 -0.52 -16.05
CA VAL A 273 6.51 -1.46 -14.94
C VAL A 273 7.54 -0.90 -13.97
N ILE A 274 7.16 -0.82 -12.70
CA ILE A 274 8.07 -0.43 -11.60
C ILE A 274 8.44 -1.61 -10.70
N GLY A 275 7.92 -2.80 -11.02
CA GLY A 275 8.14 -4.06 -10.31
C GLY A 275 6.93 -4.51 -9.52
N HIS A 276 7.00 -5.74 -8.98
CA HIS A 276 6.01 -6.29 -8.04
C HIS A 276 4.55 -6.29 -8.53
N GLY A 277 4.30 -6.46 -9.84
CA GLY A 277 2.94 -6.40 -10.39
C GLY A 277 2.41 -4.98 -10.61
N GLN A 278 3.24 -3.96 -10.38
CA GLN A 278 2.87 -2.56 -10.45
C GLN A 278 3.47 -1.83 -11.64
N MET A 279 2.71 -0.88 -12.15
CA MET A 279 3.12 0.09 -13.13
C MET A 279 2.85 1.50 -12.62
N ILE A 280 3.57 2.47 -13.14
CA ILE A 280 3.14 3.85 -13.15
C ILE A 280 2.55 4.19 -14.50
N ALA A 281 1.37 4.82 -14.50
CA ALA A 281 0.65 5.15 -15.71
C ALA A 281 -0.08 6.50 -15.58
N ALA A 282 -0.28 7.14 -16.74
CA ALA A 282 -1.14 8.31 -16.89
C ALA A 282 -2.45 7.85 -17.54
N ARG A 283 -3.53 7.75 -16.77
CA ARG A 283 -4.66 6.86 -17.13
C ARG A 283 -5.94 7.58 -17.56
N CYS A 284 -6.32 8.69 -16.94
CA CYS A 284 -7.50 9.44 -17.38
C CYS A 284 -7.58 10.85 -16.77
N SER A 285 -8.27 11.77 -17.45
CA SER A 285 -8.42 13.19 -17.06
C SER A 285 -9.26 13.41 -15.81
N THR A 286 -10.10 12.44 -15.43
CA THR A 286 -10.98 12.49 -14.24
C THR A 286 -10.47 11.60 -13.09
N CYS A 287 -9.33 10.93 -13.30
CA CYS A 287 -8.75 10.02 -12.33
C CYS A 287 -8.02 10.81 -11.24
N HIS A 288 -8.12 10.36 -9.99
CA HIS A 288 -7.37 10.93 -8.87
C HIS A 288 -6.62 9.81 -8.12
N PRO A 289 -5.28 9.76 -8.23
CA PRO A 289 -4.42 10.60 -9.08
C PRO A 289 -4.51 10.22 -10.57
N ALA A 290 -4.36 11.20 -11.47
CA ALA A 290 -4.39 10.99 -12.93
C ALA A 290 -3.12 10.29 -13.44
N ILE A 291 -1.99 10.62 -12.82
CA ILE A 291 -0.71 9.90 -12.93
C ILE A 291 -0.43 9.24 -11.59
N GLY A 292 -0.36 7.91 -11.57
CA GLY A 292 -0.29 7.16 -10.34
C GLY A 292 0.29 5.77 -10.52
N VAL A 293 0.60 5.15 -9.38
CA VAL A 293 0.99 3.75 -9.32
C VAL A 293 -0.28 2.91 -9.26
N GLU A 294 -0.37 1.91 -10.12
CA GLU A 294 -1.47 0.96 -10.16
C GLU A 294 -0.99 -0.44 -10.54
N THR A 295 -1.84 -1.44 -10.33
CA THR A 295 -1.53 -2.80 -10.80
C THR A 295 -1.66 -2.86 -12.32
N TYR A 296 -0.75 -3.58 -12.97
CA TYR A 296 -0.91 -3.93 -14.38
C TYR A 296 -1.61 -5.27 -14.59
N HIS A 297 -1.93 -6.00 -13.51
CA HIS A 297 -2.75 -7.21 -13.57
C HIS A 297 -4.22 -6.84 -13.75
N ARG A 298 -4.56 -6.43 -14.97
CA ARG A 298 -5.90 -6.03 -15.37
C ARG A 298 -6.47 -6.99 -16.41
N PRO A 299 -7.81 -7.19 -16.46
CA PRO A 299 -8.43 -8.08 -17.43
C PRO A 299 -8.23 -7.64 -18.89
N ASP A 300 -7.96 -6.35 -19.11
CA ASP A 300 -7.67 -5.78 -20.41
C ASP A 300 -6.16 -5.76 -20.76
N TRP A 301 -5.31 -6.41 -19.97
CA TRP A 301 -3.88 -6.51 -20.24
C TRP A 301 -3.60 -7.38 -21.47
N ILE A 302 -3.09 -6.75 -22.53
CA ILE A 302 -2.77 -7.37 -23.81
C ILE A 302 -1.41 -8.06 -23.74
N GLY A 303 -0.41 -7.37 -23.20
CA GLY A 303 0.90 -7.96 -23.01
C GLY A 303 1.99 -6.99 -22.61
N THR A 304 3.22 -7.49 -22.64
CA THR A 304 4.41 -6.80 -22.13
C THR A 304 5.49 -6.70 -23.20
N THR A 305 6.13 -5.54 -23.30
CA THR A 305 7.29 -5.29 -24.17
C THR A 305 8.46 -4.77 -23.35
N ARG A 306 9.67 -5.24 -23.64
CA ARG A 306 10.92 -4.77 -23.06
C ARG A 306 11.71 -3.94 -24.08
N PRO A 307 11.62 -2.60 -24.05
CA PRO A 307 12.37 -1.73 -24.96
C PRO A 307 13.89 -1.84 -24.81
N LEU A 308 14.39 -2.08 -23.59
CA LEU A 308 15.82 -2.13 -23.30
C LEU A 308 16.57 -3.27 -24.02
N LEU A 309 15.86 -4.30 -24.50
CA LEU A 309 16.49 -5.36 -25.30
C LEU A 309 16.60 -5.03 -26.80
N ARG A 310 16.13 -3.85 -27.22
CA ARG A 310 16.23 -3.33 -28.60
C ARG A 310 17.23 -2.19 -28.74
N LEU A 311 17.43 -1.42 -27.67
CA LEU A 311 18.28 -0.23 -27.59
C LEU A 311 19.73 -0.62 -27.32
#